data_AF-A0A919UBH1-F1
#
_entry.id   AF-A0A919UBH1-F1
#
_cell.length_a   1.000
_cell.length_b   1.000
_cell.length_c   1.000
_cell.angle_alpha   90.00
_cell.angle_beta   90.00
_cell.angle_gamma   90.00
#
_symmetry.space_group_name_H-M   'P 1'
#
loop_
_entity.id
_entity.type
_entity.pdbx_description
1 polymer ?
#
loop_
_entity_poly.entity_id
_entity_poly.type
_entity_poly.pdbx_seq_one_letter_code
_entity_poly.pdbx_strand_id
1 'polypeptide(L)'
;MVGGTDPADTVLVGHSIGGVNVLRLLETHDPDRDGRFAGAVLVATPARDVGYEALEEFFAAPLDWPRIRRAATSIRVLTAVDDPVLAPDPIEHVRTFATELGATATVTAGGAHFGATPDDHIELPEVVHLIRDCLTGPR
;
A
#
# COMPACT_ATOMS: atom_id res chain seq x y z
N MET A 1 12.44 -0.53 28.95
CA MET A 1 11.99 0.10 27.69
C MET A 1 11.53 -1.02 26.77
N VAL A 2 10.24 -1.07 26.43
CA VAL A 2 9.80 -1.89 25.30
C VAL A 2 10.11 -1.01 24.09
N GLY A 3 11.12 -1.40 23.29
CA GLY A 3 11.66 -0.56 22.22
C GLY A 3 10.58 -0.26 21.19
N GLY A 4 10.27 1.03 20.98
CA GLY A 4 9.53 1.45 19.80
C GLY A 4 10.37 1.19 18.55
N THR A 5 9.73 0.78 17.47
CA THR A 5 10.38 0.65 16.16
C THR A 5 10.63 2.05 15.58
N ASP A 6 11.87 2.34 15.20
CA ASP A 6 12.24 3.59 14.51
C ASP A 6 11.55 3.62 13.14
N PRO A 7 10.78 4.67 12.80
CA PRO A 7 10.17 4.80 11.48
C PRO A 7 11.18 4.66 10.35
N ALA A 8 12.40 5.16 10.51
CA ALA A 8 13.44 5.11 9.48
C ALA A 8 13.89 3.67 9.13
N ASP A 9 13.60 2.70 10.00
CA ASP A 9 13.86 1.26 9.80
C ASP A 9 12.57 0.44 9.63
N THR A 10 11.42 1.11 9.52
CA THR A 10 10.10 0.46 9.49
C THR A 10 9.45 0.59 8.11
N VAL A 11 9.05 -0.54 7.55
CA VAL A 11 8.21 -0.62 6.34
C VAL A 11 6.81 -1.06 6.72
N LEU A 12 5.81 -0.29 6.33
CA LEU A 12 4.41 -0.63 6.53
C LEU A 12 3.91 -1.45 5.34
N VAL A 13 3.23 -2.57 5.59
CA VAL A 13 2.69 -3.42 4.53
C VAL A 13 1.20 -3.57 4.75
N GLY A 14 0.42 -3.25 3.72
CA GLY A 14 -1.02 -3.39 3.75
C GLY A 14 -1.53 -4.13 2.53
N HIS A 15 -2.35 -5.16 2.77
CA HIS A 15 -3.03 -5.92 1.72
C HIS A 15 -4.50 -5.51 1.65
N SER A 16 -5.02 -5.33 0.43
CA SER A 16 -6.42 -4.96 0.21
C SER A 16 -6.81 -3.73 1.04
N ILE A 17 -7.89 -3.80 1.82
CA ILE A 17 -8.33 -2.74 2.72
C ILE A 17 -7.30 -2.40 3.82
N GLY A 18 -6.44 -3.36 4.19
CA GLY A 18 -5.31 -3.11 5.07
C GLY A 18 -4.33 -2.10 4.49
N GLY A 19 -4.21 -2.01 3.16
CA GLY A 19 -3.46 -0.95 2.49
C GLY A 19 -4.11 0.43 2.67
N VAL A 20 -5.44 0.51 2.65
CA VAL A 20 -6.16 1.76 2.95
C VAL A 20 -5.92 2.18 4.40
N ASN A 21 -5.87 1.24 5.34
CA ASN A 21 -5.50 1.54 6.72
C ASN A 21 -4.07 2.06 6.86
N VAL A 22 -3.12 1.52 6.09
CA VAL A 22 -1.76 2.07 6.02
C VAL A 22 -1.78 3.49 5.49
N LEU A 23 -2.55 3.78 4.43
CA LEU A 23 -2.71 5.13 3.91
C LEU A 23 -3.28 6.09 4.97
N ARG A 24 -4.29 5.67 5.74
CA ARG A 24 -4.85 6.48 6.85
C ARG A 24 -3.85 6.69 7.99
N LEU A 25 -3.05 5.68 8.31
CA LEU A 25 -1.99 5.83 9.31
C LEU A 25 -0.97 6.88 8.83
N LEU A 26 -0.46 6.74 7.60
CA LEU A 26 0.46 7.70 6.99
C LEU A 26 -0.13 9.11 6.91
N GLU A 27 -1.43 9.22 6.62
CA GLU A 27 -2.15 10.49 6.62
C GLU A 27 -2.13 11.15 8.00
N THR A 28 -2.25 10.41 9.10
CA THR A 28 -2.22 11.01 10.45
C THR A 28 -0.81 11.22 11.01
N HIS A 29 0.19 10.53 10.47
CA HIS A 29 1.59 10.58 10.90
C HIS A 29 2.22 11.97 10.74
N ASP A 30 3.07 12.36 11.69
CA ASP A 30 3.83 13.62 11.64
C ASP A 30 5.32 13.33 11.37
N PRO A 31 5.77 13.38 10.10
CA PRO A 31 7.15 13.05 9.76
C PRO A 31 8.17 14.10 10.24
N ASP A 32 7.73 15.32 10.58
CA ASP A 32 8.63 16.38 11.06
C ASP A 32 8.98 16.17 12.54
N ARG A 33 8.06 15.56 13.30
CA ARG A 33 8.25 15.19 14.71
C ARG A 33 8.81 13.78 14.87
N ASP A 34 8.23 12.81 14.16
CA ASP A 34 8.42 11.38 14.42
C ASP A 34 9.37 10.72 13.39
N GLY A 35 9.80 11.46 12.37
CA GLY A 35 10.60 10.93 11.26
C GLY A 35 9.74 10.23 10.20
N ARG A 36 10.31 9.96 9.02
CA ARG A 36 9.60 9.27 7.93
C ARG A 36 9.74 7.76 8.05
N PHE A 37 8.70 7.03 7.66
CA PHE A 37 8.82 5.58 7.46
C PHE A 37 9.79 5.24 6.33
N ALA A 38 10.56 4.17 6.47
CA ALA A 38 11.44 3.63 5.42
C ALA A 38 10.67 3.30 4.13
N GLY A 39 9.40 2.95 4.27
CA GLY A 39 8.49 2.89 3.14
C GLY A 39 7.13 2.32 3.48
N ALA A 40 6.29 2.24 2.46
CA ALA A 40 5.05 1.49 2.50
C ALA A 40 4.90 0.60 1.26
N VAL A 41 4.36 -0.60 1.45
CA VAL A 41 4.04 -1.55 0.39
C VAL A 41 2.53 -1.80 0.39
N LEU A 42 1.89 -1.45 -0.73
CA LEU A 42 0.46 -1.57 -0.96
C LEU A 42 0.21 -2.78 -1.88
N VAL A 43 -0.38 -3.85 -1.36
CA VAL A 43 -0.66 -5.08 -2.10
C VAL A 43 -2.15 -5.15 -2.39
N ALA A 44 -2.54 -5.24 -3.67
CA ALA A 44 -3.95 -5.24 -4.12
C ALA A 44 -4.81 -4.15 -3.46
N THR A 45 -4.22 -2.98 -3.20
CA THR A 45 -4.88 -1.93 -2.42
C THR A 45 -5.79 -1.09 -3.32
N PRO A 46 -7.07 -0.89 -2.96
CA PRO A 46 -7.94 0.05 -3.66
C PRO A 46 -7.58 1.51 -3.33
N ALA A 47 -7.44 2.34 -4.36
CA ALA A 47 -7.24 3.80 -4.22
C ALA A 47 -8.55 4.59 -4.00
N ARG A 48 -9.70 3.95 -4.20
CA ARG A 48 -11.06 4.50 -4.08
C ARG A 48 -12.03 3.36 -3.80
N ASP A 49 -13.29 3.72 -3.52
CA ASP A 49 -14.37 2.76 -3.39
C ASP A 49 -14.47 1.83 -4.63
N VAL A 50 -14.66 0.55 -4.33
CA VAL A 50 -14.74 -0.59 -5.26
C VAL A 50 -16.14 -1.21 -5.30
N GLY A 51 -17.14 -0.58 -4.67
CA GLY A 51 -18.56 -0.94 -4.78
C GLY A 51 -19.02 -2.03 -3.81
N TYR A 52 -18.24 -2.31 -2.76
CA TYR A 52 -18.66 -3.18 -1.67
C TYR A 52 -19.17 -2.31 -0.51
N GLU A 53 -20.46 -2.41 -0.19
CA GLU A 53 -21.12 -1.62 0.86
C GLU A 53 -20.36 -1.68 2.21
N ALA A 54 -19.82 -2.85 2.55
CA ALA A 54 -19.03 -3.05 3.77
C ALA A 54 -17.70 -2.25 3.82
N LEU A 55 -17.25 -1.70 2.70
CA LEU A 55 -15.99 -0.96 2.56
C LEU A 55 -16.20 0.55 2.37
N GLU A 56 -17.43 1.03 2.17
CA GLU A 56 -17.72 2.44 1.84
C GLU A 56 -17.14 3.41 2.88
N GLU A 57 -17.25 3.07 4.17
CA GLU A 57 -16.76 3.91 5.27
C GLU A 57 -15.24 4.17 5.23
N PHE A 58 -14.45 3.28 4.61
CA PHE A 58 -13.01 3.52 4.43
C PHE A 58 -12.71 4.65 3.44
N PHE A 59 -13.68 4.98 2.58
CA PHE A 59 -13.59 6.00 1.53
C PHE A 59 -14.53 7.19 1.74
N ALA A 60 -15.29 7.21 2.85
CA ALA A 60 -16.25 8.28 3.15
C ALA A 60 -15.59 9.68 3.19
N ALA A 61 -14.34 9.75 3.65
CA ALA A 61 -13.49 10.94 3.54
C ALA A 61 -12.47 10.75 2.40
N PRO A 62 -12.14 11.81 1.63
CA PRO A 62 -11.02 11.75 0.68
C PRO A 62 -9.69 11.50 1.42
N LEU A 63 -8.71 10.97 0.70
CA LEU A 63 -7.34 10.81 1.19
C LEU A 63 -6.53 12.09 0.89
N ASP A 64 -5.78 12.59 1.87
CA ASP A 64 -4.81 13.68 1.72
C ASP A 64 -3.49 13.12 1.18
N TRP A 65 -3.42 13.00 -0.15
CA TRP A 65 -2.25 12.45 -0.83
C TRP A 65 -0.94 13.18 -0.52
N PRO A 66 -0.88 14.53 -0.52
CA PRO A 66 0.32 15.25 -0.12
C PRO A 66 0.83 14.87 1.27
N ARG A 67 -0.08 14.70 2.23
CA ARG A 67 0.27 14.31 3.60
C ARG A 67 0.79 12.88 3.66
N ILE A 68 0.09 11.94 3.02
CA ILE A 68 0.50 10.53 2.94
C ILE A 68 1.88 10.39 2.29
N ARG A 69 2.09 11.06 1.15
CA ARG A 69 3.35 11.03 0.41
C ARG A 69 4.54 11.50 1.25
N ARG A 70 4.34 12.47 2.13
CA ARG A 70 5.40 12.99 3.00
C ARG A 70 5.78 12.05 4.14
N ALA A 71 4.89 11.14 4.55
CA ALA A 71 5.08 10.31 5.73
C ALA A 71 6.04 9.12 5.51
N ALA A 72 6.32 8.74 4.26
CA ALA A 72 7.26 7.68 3.91
C ALA A 72 8.33 8.19 2.93
N THR A 73 9.51 7.56 2.92
CA THR A 73 10.56 7.86 1.94
C THR A 73 10.29 7.22 0.58
N SER A 74 9.60 6.07 0.56
CA SER A 74 9.24 5.34 -0.66
C SER A 74 7.90 4.62 -0.52
N ILE A 75 7.16 4.51 -1.62
CA ILE A 75 5.90 3.77 -1.67
C ILE A 75 5.96 2.80 -2.85
N ARG A 76 5.69 1.53 -2.58
CA ARG A 76 5.66 0.44 -3.57
C ARG A 76 4.25 -0.11 -3.68
N VAL A 77 3.87 -0.51 -4.89
CA VAL A 77 2.54 -1.09 -5.17
C VAL A 77 2.73 -2.43 -5.86
N LEU A 78 1.96 -3.44 -5.45
CA LEU A 78 1.82 -4.70 -6.17
C LEU A 78 0.35 -4.93 -6.52
N THR A 79 0.04 -5.05 -7.80
CA THR A 79 -1.34 -5.24 -8.30
C THR A 79 -1.35 -6.28 -9.42
N ALA A 80 -2.34 -7.17 -9.43
CA ALA A 80 -2.58 -8.07 -10.55
C ALA A 80 -3.63 -7.49 -11.50
N VAL A 81 -3.45 -7.68 -12.80
CA VAL A 81 -4.42 -7.21 -13.82
C VAL A 81 -5.75 -7.98 -13.74
N ASP A 82 -5.71 -9.23 -13.29
CA ASP A 82 -6.87 -10.10 -13.13
C ASP A 82 -7.53 -10.00 -11.75
N ASP A 83 -7.20 -8.98 -10.95
CA ASP A 83 -7.79 -8.77 -9.63
C ASP A 83 -9.30 -8.48 -9.73
N PRO A 84 -10.16 -9.41 -9.26
CA PRO A 84 -11.61 -9.25 -9.40
C PRO A 84 -12.19 -8.21 -8.43
N VAL A 85 -11.47 -7.88 -7.35
CA VAL A 85 -11.92 -6.91 -6.35
C VAL A 85 -11.68 -5.48 -6.84
N LEU A 86 -10.59 -5.27 -7.59
CA LEU A 86 -10.23 -3.97 -8.17
C LEU A 86 -10.85 -3.74 -9.56
N ALA A 87 -11.70 -4.65 -10.01
CA ALA A 87 -12.47 -4.49 -11.24
C ALA A 87 -13.42 -3.28 -11.16
N PRO A 88 -13.74 -2.61 -12.29
CA PRO A 88 -13.38 -2.98 -13.65
C PRO A 88 -12.00 -2.49 -14.12
N ASP A 89 -11.28 -1.69 -13.33
CA ASP A 89 -10.03 -1.08 -13.77
C ASP A 89 -8.94 -1.12 -12.67
N PRO A 90 -8.28 -2.28 -12.48
CA PRO A 90 -7.16 -2.42 -11.54
C PRO A 90 -6.01 -1.45 -11.83
N ILE A 91 -5.80 -1.09 -13.09
CA ILE A 91 -4.71 -0.21 -13.53
C ILE A 91 -4.97 1.24 -13.08
N GLU A 92 -6.22 1.67 -13.01
CA GLU A 92 -6.53 3.02 -12.55
C GLU A 92 -6.16 3.25 -11.08
N HIS A 93 -6.29 2.24 -10.23
CA HIS A 93 -5.79 2.33 -8.85
C HIS A 93 -4.27 2.49 -8.82
N VAL A 94 -3.55 1.74 -9.65
CA VAL A 94 -2.09 1.87 -9.82
C VAL A 94 -1.70 3.28 -10.32
N ARG A 95 -2.40 3.81 -11.33
CA ARG A 95 -2.17 5.17 -11.85
C ARG A 95 -2.39 6.23 -10.78
N THR A 96 -3.41 6.06 -9.95
CA THR A 96 -3.69 6.97 -8.83
C THR A 96 -2.50 6.99 -7.87
N PHE A 97 -2.01 5.83 -7.41
CA PHE A 97 -0.86 5.78 -6.50
C PHE A 97 0.43 6.30 -7.15
N ALA A 98 0.68 6.01 -8.42
CA ALA A 98 1.85 6.53 -9.12
C ALA A 98 1.82 8.06 -9.21
N THR A 99 0.66 8.64 -9.54
CA THR A 99 0.49 10.10 -9.70
C THR A 99 0.53 10.81 -8.36
N GLU A 100 -0.31 10.38 -7.42
CA GLU A 100 -0.55 11.08 -6.15
C GLU A 100 0.58 10.84 -5.15
N LEU A 101 1.05 9.60 -5.04
CA LEU A 101 2.05 9.20 -4.05
C LEU A 101 3.47 9.15 -4.62
N GLY A 102 3.64 9.20 -5.95
CA GLY A 102 4.94 8.95 -6.58
C GLY A 102 5.37 7.48 -6.41
N ALA A 103 4.40 6.58 -6.23
CA ALA A 103 4.68 5.18 -5.98
C ALA A 103 5.31 4.49 -7.20
N THR A 104 6.18 3.52 -6.95
CA THR A 104 6.64 2.59 -7.99
C THR A 104 5.79 1.33 -7.95
N ALA A 105 5.19 0.97 -9.08
CA ALA A 105 4.30 -0.17 -9.17
C ALA A 105 4.95 -1.37 -9.86
N THR A 106 4.69 -2.55 -9.32
CA THR A 106 4.86 -3.84 -9.95
C THR A 106 3.48 -4.36 -10.32
N VAL A 107 3.25 -4.60 -11.61
CA VAL A 107 1.97 -5.11 -12.11
C VAL A 107 2.19 -6.51 -12.67
N THR A 108 1.44 -7.50 -12.17
CA THR A 108 1.50 -8.87 -12.67
C THR A 108 0.32 -9.15 -13.61
N ALA A 109 0.53 -10.01 -14.61
CA ALA A 109 -0.56 -10.42 -15.51
C ALA A 109 -1.61 -11.29 -14.80
N GLY A 110 -1.20 -12.00 -13.74
CA GLY A 110 -2.04 -12.88 -12.94
C GLY A 110 -1.68 -12.84 -11.46
N GLY A 111 -2.60 -13.28 -10.62
CA GLY A 111 -2.45 -13.26 -9.16
C GLY A 111 -3.75 -13.01 -8.41
N ALA A 112 -4.84 -12.73 -9.15
CA ALA A 112 -6.15 -12.38 -8.60
C ALA A 112 -6.00 -11.28 -7.54
N HIS A 113 -6.58 -11.46 -6.36
CA HIS A 113 -6.47 -10.49 -5.27
C HIS A 113 -5.27 -10.74 -4.34
N PHE A 114 -4.29 -11.55 -4.76
CA PHE A 114 -3.18 -12.01 -3.93
C PHE A 114 -3.63 -12.63 -2.58
N GLY A 115 -4.79 -13.27 -2.63
CA GLY A 115 -5.46 -13.90 -1.50
C GLY A 115 -6.70 -14.64 -2.01
N ALA A 116 -7.07 -15.73 -1.31
CA ALA A 116 -8.08 -16.73 -1.67
C ALA A 116 -7.69 -17.70 -2.79
N THR A 117 -6.82 -18.65 -2.45
CA THR A 117 -6.88 -20.02 -2.98
C THR A 117 -7.41 -20.95 -1.88
N PRO A 118 -8.10 -22.06 -2.20
CA PRO A 118 -8.70 -22.96 -1.21
C PRO A 118 -7.72 -23.60 -0.23
N ASP A 119 -6.43 -23.65 -0.59
CA ASP A 119 -5.33 -24.13 0.26
C ASP A 119 -4.45 -22.95 0.68
N ASP A 120 -4.15 -22.89 1.97
CA ASP A 120 -4.16 -21.69 2.82
C ASP A 120 -2.84 -20.90 2.84
N HIS A 121 -2.02 -21.01 1.80
CA HIS A 121 -0.71 -20.36 1.79
C HIS A 121 -0.31 -19.94 0.39
N ILE A 122 -0.11 -18.64 0.20
CA ILE A 122 0.49 -18.07 -1.01
C ILE A 122 1.82 -17.46 -0.59
N GLU A 123 2.90 -17.88 -1.23
CA GLU A 123 4.17 -17.18 -1.14
C GLU A 123 4.15 -15.97 -2.09
N LEU A 124 4.47 -14.79 -1.57
CA LEU A 124 4.63 -13.57 -2.35
C LEU A 124 6.07 -13.04 -2.25
N PRO A 125 7.04 -13.70 -2.92
CA PRO A 125 8.44 -13.25 -2.92
C PRO A 125 8.61 -11.84 -3.52
N GLU A 126 7.67 -11.39 -4.36
CA GLU A 126 7.60 -10.03 -4.90
C GLU A 126 7.44 -9.01 -3.76
N VAL A 127 6.55 -9.26 -2.81
CA VAL A 127 6.34 -8.35 -1.66
C VAL A 127 7.60 -8.25 -0.82
N VAL A 128 8.30 -9.37 -0.62
CA VAL A 128 9.58 -9.38 0.12
C VAL A 128 10.65 -8.54 -0.60
N HIS A 129 10.73 -8.61 -1.94
CA HIS A 129 11.62 -7.75 -2.72
C HIS A 129 11.26 -6.27 -2.56
N LEU A 130 9.98 -5.92 -2.67
CA LEU A 130 9.51 -4.54 -2.51
C LEU A 130 9.84 -3.97 -1.11
N ILE A 131 9.72 -4.79 -0.06
CA ILE A 131 10.11 -4.40 1.30
C ILE A 131 11.62 -4.12 1.37
N ARG A 132 12.45 -5.00 0.80
CA ARG A 132 13.91 -4.80 0.77
C ARG A 132 14.28 -3.53 0.02
N ASP A 133 13.63 -3.26 -1.10
CA ASP A 133 13.85 -2.04 -1.88
C ASP A 133 13.55 -0.76 -1.08
N CYS A 134 12.54 -0.78 -0.21
CA CYS A 134 12.27 0.33 0.71
C CYS A 134 13.40 0.51 1.74
N LEU A 135 13.95 -0.58 2.27
CA LEU A 135 15.01 -0.54 3.28
C LEU A 135 16.39 -0.19 2.72
N THR A 136 16.66 -0.49 1.45
CA THR A 136 17.98 -0.25 0.82
C THR A 136 18.01 0.96 -0.12
N GLY A 137 16.89 1.67 -0.30
CA GLY A 137 16.80 2.85 -1.15
C GLY A 137 17.69 4.02 -0.67
N PRO A 138 17.98 5.00 -1.55
CA PRO A 138 18.73 6.19 -1.15
C PRO A 138 17.97 6.92 -0.02
N ARG A 139 18.67 7.15 1.10
CA ARG A 139 18.18 7.86 2.29
C ARG A 139 18.32 9.37 2.12
#